data_AF-A0A7C7TRT3-F1
#
_entry.id   AF-A0A7C7TRT3-F1
#
_cell.length_a   1.000
_cell.length_b   1.000
_cell.length_c   1.000
_cell.angle_alpha   90.00
_cell.angle_beta   90.00
_cell.angle_gamma   90.00
#
_symmetry.space_group_name_H-M   'P 1'
#
loop_
_entity.id
_entity.type
_entity.pdbx_description
1 polymer ?
#
loop_
_entity_poly.entity_id
_entity_poly.type
_entity_poly.pdbx_seq_one_letter_code
_entity_poly.pdbx_strand_id
1 'polypeptide(L)'
;MIKAFYATRQWALWAYGGGLLLMSSLWLQVQMTVALNTWYGQFYDLLQNAASYKDNPNEGITLFLSKLISLSYVRAGFDGEPSFVVIAFPYILLAIFTAWFTRIYGLRWREAITFNYVPRWRSVEQEIEGASQRIQEDCNRFARIVESLGLQIVRAIMTLIAFIPVLYGLSDKVDVPVLRDIEGSLVWGALIVSLGGLVISWFVGWKLPGLEYNNQKVEAAFRKDLVLGEDDKAHHADPIALRGFFGGIRFNYHRLYLHYGYFDAWVSTYDQFMVIAPYLIMGPGLFTGALTLGVMVQVSNAFGKVHGSFSLFLHNWTTITELRSIWKRLHEFENNLDRYAVPAPV
;
A
#
# COMPACT_ATOMS: atom_id res chain seq x y z
N MET A 1 21.30 -9.66 1.42
CA MET A 1 20.67 -8.35 1.21
C MET A 1 20.14 -7.79 2.52
N ILE A 2 19.15 -8.42 3.18
CA ILE A 2 18.57 -7.88 4.43
C ILE A 2 19.62 -7.73 5.54
N LYS A 3 20.46 -8.76 5.73
CA LYS A 3 21.57 -8.73 6.70
C LYS A 3 22.55 -7.59 6.43
N ALA A 4 22.78 -7.22 5.16
CA ALA A 4 23.73 -6.16 4.81
C ALA A 4 23.32 -4.81 5.42
N PHE A 5 22.02 -4.55 5.53
CA PHE A 5 21.50 -3.31 6.12
C PHE A 5 21.25 -3.41 7.63
N TYR A 6 20.63 -4.49 8.12
CA TYR A 6 20.24 -4.60 9.53
C TYR A 6 21.30 -5.19 10.47
N ALA A 7 22.26 -5.97 9.95
CA ALA A 7 23.26 -6.65 10.78
C ALA A 7 24.64 -5.95 10.79
N THR A 8 24.84 -4.93 9.95
CA THR A 8 26.12 -4.22 9.84
C THR A 8 26.15 -2.99 10.74
N ARG A 9 27.20 -2.84 11.55
CA ARG A 9 27.34 -1.70 12.49
C ARG A 9 27.29 -0.34 11.79
N GLN A 10 27.84 -0.23 10.58
CA GLN A 10 27.82 1.03 9.81
C GLN A 10 26.41 1.54 9.49
N TRP A 11 25.47 0.61 9.29
CA TRP A 11 24.10 0.91 8.87
C TRP A 11 23.11 0.90 10.04
N ALA A 12 23.50 0.46 11.23
CA ALA A 12 22.60 0.28 12.36
C ALA A 12 21.78 1.54 12.72
N LEU A 13 22.41 2.74 12.71
CA LEU A 13 21.70 3.99 12.97
C LEU A 13 20.62 4.28 11.93
N TRP A 14 20.91 4.02 10.65
CA TRP A 14 19.90 4.15 9.60
C TRP A 14 18.84 3.07 9.74
N ALA A 15 19.25 1.81 9.86
CA ALA A 15 18.36 0.67 9.90
C ALA A 15 17.31 0.77 11.02
N TYR A 16 17.75 0.99 12.25
CA TYR A 16 16.88 1.04 13.42
C TYR A 16 16.40 2.46 13.74
N GLY A 17 17.30 3.45 13.73
CA GLY A 17 16.94 4.85 14.04
C GLY A 17 16.10 5.49 12.94
N GLY A 18 16.52 5.34 11.67
CA GLY A 18 15.73 5.79 10.53
C GLY A 18 14.42 5.01 10.38
N GLY A 19 14.44 3.69 10.66
CA GLY A 19 13.24 2.87 10.71
C GLY A 19 12.26 3.36 11.77
N LEU A 20 12.72 3.59 12.99
CA LEU A 20 11.90 4.12 14.09
C LEU A 20 11.34 5.51 13.77
N LEU A 21 12.12 6.39 13.14
CA LEU A 21 11.65 7.72 12.72
C LEU A 21 10.50 7.60 11.70
N LEU A 22 10.61 6.69 10.74
CA LEU A 22 9.54 6.41 9.77
C LEU A 22 8.30 5.85 10.46
N MET A 23 8.47 4.86 11.34
CA MET A 23 7.37 4.27 12.11
C MET A 23 6.64 5.31 12.94
N SER A 24 7.36 6.16 13.67
CA SER A 24 6.78 7.25 14.47
C SER A 24 6.04 8.26 13.60
N SER A 25 6.61 8.60 12.44
CA SER A 25 5.97 9.52 11.50
C SER A 25 4.67 8.95 10.91
N LEU A 26 4.67 7.67 10.54
CA LEU A 26 3.47 6.97 10.08
C LEU A 26 2.41 6.91 11.17
N TRP A 27 2.80 6.58 12.40
CA TRP A 27 1.90 6.54 13.53
C TRP A 27 1.23 7.89 13.79
N LEU A 28 2.01 8.99 13.80
CA LEU A 28 1.48 10.35 13.94
C LEU A 28 0.51 10.71 12.80
N GLN A 29 0.80 10.32 11.55
CA GLN A 29 -0.13 10.52 10.43
C GLN A 29 -1.45 9.76 10.63
N VAL A 30 -1.41 8.54 11.15
CA VAL A 30 -2.62 7.78 11.46
C VAL A 30 -3.41 8.46 12.57
N GLN A 31 -2.77 8.95 13.64
CA GLN A 31 -3.46 9.70 14.70
C GLN A 31 -4.12 10.97 14.17
N MET A 32 -3.44 11.73 13.31
CA MET A 32 -4.05 12.88 12.64
C MET A 32 -5.22 12.49 11.73
N THR A 33 -5.19 11.31 11.13
CA THR A 33 -6.32 10.77 10.35
C THR A 33 -7.51 10.44 11.25
N VAL A 34 -7.29 9.91 12.45
CA VAL A 34 -8.34 9.71 13.47
C VAL A 34 -8.91 11.05 13.96
N ALA A 35 -8.05 12.04 14.18
CA ALA A 35 -8.49 13.39 14.53
C ALA A 35 -9.35 14.03 13.42
N LEU A 36 -8.97 13.84 12.15
CA LEU A 36 -9.79 14.26 11.00
C LEU A 36 -11.13 13.52 10.94
N ASN A 37 -11.16 12.22 11.27
CA ASN A 37 -12.41 11.47 11.38
C ASN A 37 -13.33 12.09 12.45
N THR A 38 -12.78 12.39 13.63
CA THR A 38 -13.51 13.08 14.70
C THR A 38 -14.06 14.42 14.23
N TRP A 39 -13.21 15.21 13.56
CA TRP A 39 -13.58 16.50 12.95
C TRP A 39 -14.72 16.37 11.93
N TYR A 40 -14.72 15.34 11.08
CA TYR A 40 -15.81 15.10 10.13
C TYR A 40 -17.16 14.98 10.84
N GLY A 41 -17.24 14.24 11.95
CA GLY A 41 -18.50 14.11 12.67
C GLY A 41 -19.08 15.45 13.08
N GLN A 42 -18.26 16.24 13.77
CA GLN A 42 -18.66 17.57 14.26
C GLN A 42 -19.02 18.54 13.13
N PHE A 43 -18.25 18.50 12.04
CA PHE A 43 -18.48 19.38 10.90
C PHE A 43 -19.78 19.04 10.18
N TYR A 44 -20.05 17.76 9.93
CA TYR A 44 -21.26 17.33 9.24
C TYR A 44 -22.52 17.43 10.12
N ASP A 45 -22.40 17.30 11.44
CA ASP A 45 -23.49 17.62 12.37
C ASP A 45 -23.85 19.10 12.34
N LEU A 46 -22.86 19.99 12.24
CA LEU A 46 -23.09 21.42 12.06
C LEU A 46 -23.82 21.69 10.73
N LEU A 47 -23.44 21.02 9.65
CA LEU A 47 -24.12 21.16 8.35
C LEU A 47 -25.55 20.63 8.37
N GLN A 48 -25.80 19.51 9.05
CA GLN A 48 -27.16 18.98 9.22
C GLN A 48 -28.06 20.01 9.93
N ASN A 49 -27.53 20.70 10.93
CA ASN A 49 -28.26 21.70 11.71
C ASN A 49 -28.19 23.10 11.12
N ALA A 50 -27.67 23.31 9.91
CA ALA A 50 -27.49 24.65 9.34
C ALA A 50 -28.78 25.49 9.31
N ALA A 51 -29.94 24.85 9.14
CA ALA A 51 -31.24 25.51 9.13
C ALA A 51 -31.61 26.17 10.47
N SER A 52 -31.06 25.70 11.60
CA SER A 52 -31.32 26.31 12.92
C SER A 52 -30.71 27.70 13.08
N TYR A 53 -29.73 28.06 12.22
CA TYR A 53 -29.08 29.38 12.23
C TYR A 53 -29.73 30.38 11.27
N LYS A 54 -30.89 30.06 10.70
CA LYS A 54 -31.59 30.94 9.75
C LYS A 54 -31.88 32.33 10.34
N ASP A 55 -32.24 32.38 11.62
CA ASP A 55 -32.58 33.64 12.30
C ASP A 55 -31.33 34.40 12.80
N ASN A 56 -30.19 33.71 12.96
CA ASN A 56 -28.89 34.30 13.32
C ASN A 56 -27.75 33.81 12.40
N PRO A 57 -27.73 34.18 11.10
CA PRO A 57 -26.79 33.60 10.13
C PRO A 57 -25.32 33.83 10.47
N ASN A 58 -24.99 34.97 11.07
CA ASN A 58 -23.61 35.33 11.43
C ASN A 58 -22.98 34.36 12.43
N GLU A 59 -23.78 33.82 13.36
CA GLU A 59 -23.32 32.82 14.33
C GLU A 59 -22.97 31.50 13.63
N GLY A 60 -23.87 31.00 12.78
CA GLY A 60 -23.64 29.78 12.00
C GLY A 60 -22.43 29.89 11.08
N ILE A 61 -22.26 31.03 10.39
CA ILE A 61 -21.10 31.30 9.53
C ILE A 61 -19.80 31.32 10.35
N THR A 62 -19.82 31.92 11.54
CA THR A 62 -18.65 31.99 12.41
C THR A 62 -18.26 30.61 12.93
N LEU A 63 -19.23 29.77 13.32
CA LEU A 63 -19.00 28.37 13.70
C LEU A 63 -18.48 27.54 12.54
N PHE A 64 -19.02 27.72 11.34
CA PHE A 64 -18.56 27.03 10.14
C PHE A 64 -17.09 27.37 9.83
N LEU A 65 -16.75 28.67 9.82
CA LEU A 65 -15.38 29.12 9.62
C LEU A 65 -14.47 28.68 10.76
N SER A 66 -14.97 28.62 12.01
CA SER A 66 -14.14 28.19 13.13
C SER A 66 -13.73 26.72 13.01
N LYS A 67 -14.66 25.85 12.57
CA LYS A 67 -14.37 24.45 12.30
C LYS A 67 -13.37 24.27 11.16
N LEU A 68 -13.35 25.15 10.16
CA LEU A 68 -12.42 25.04 9.04
C LEU A 68 -11.04 25.65 9.33
N ILE A 69 -10.99 26.93 9.72
CA ILE A 69 -9.77 27.74 9.66
C ILE A 69 -9.31 28.32 11.01
N SER A 70 -10.03 28.09 12.12
CA SER A 70 -9.66 28.67 13.42
C SER A 70 -8.30 28.18 13.92
N LEU A 71 -7.52 29.08 14.53
CA LEU A 71 -6.28 28.75 15.25
C LEU A 71 -6.48 28.75 16.78
N SER A 72 -7.72 28.77 17.26
CA SER A 72 -8.07 28.81 18.69
C SER A 72 -7.42 27.68 19.47
N TYR A 73 -7.47 26.44 18.97
CA TYR A 73 -6.86 25.27 19.60
C TYR A 73 -5.37 25.46 19.90
N VAL A 74 -4.61 26.01 18.95
CA VAL A 74 -3.17 26.27 19.12
C VAL A 74 -2.93 27.43 20.09
N ARG A 75 -3.71 28.52 19.97
CA ARG A 75 -3.58 29.70 20.85
C ARG A 75 -3.98 29.40 22.30
N ALA A 76 -4.89 28.45 22.51
CA ALA A 76 -5.33 27.99 23.81
C ALA A 76 -4.39 26.94 24.44
N GLY A 77 -3.26 26.62 23.80
CA GLY A 77 -2.31 25.64 24.34
C GLY A 77 -2.73 24.18 24.14
N PHE A 78 -3.32 23.86 22.99
CA PHE A 78 -3.82 22.52 22.62
C PHE A 78 -5.04 22.06 23.44
N ASP A 79 -5.85 23.03 23.89
CA ASP A 79 -7.11 22.79 24.58
C ASP A 79 -8.31 23.02 23.65
N GLY A 80 -9.34 22.19 23.80
CA GLY A 80 -10.55 22.19 22.98
C GLY A 80 -10.45 21.41 21.66
N GLU A 81 -11.29 21.78 20.69
CA GLU A 81 -11.44 21.05 19.43
C GLU A 81 -10.59 21.65 18.31
N PRO A 82 -9.72 20.86 17.64
CA PRO A 82 -8.92 21.35 16.54
C PRO A 82 -9.78 21.59 15.28
N SER A 83 -9.50 22.69 14.57
CA SER A 83 -10.07 22.96 13.25
C SER A 83 -9.41 22.12 12.16
N PHE A 84 -10.01 22.09 10.97
CA PHE A 84 -9.47 21.36 9.83
C PHE A 84 -8.02 21.76 9.52
N VAL A 85 -7.73 23.06 9.42
CA VAL A 85 -6.37 23.54 9.10
C VAL A 85 -5.35 23.15 10.17
N VAL A 86 -5.75 23.15 11.45
CA VAL A 86 -4.88 22.80 12.57
C VAL A 86 -4.44 21.35 12.51
N ILE A 87 -5.26 20.45 11.94
CA ILE A 87 -4.90 19.04 11.74
C ILE A 87 -4.21 18.84 10.38
N ALA A 88 -4.79 19.42 9.32
CA ALA A 88 -4.39 19.16 7.95
C ALA A 88 -3.00 19.70 7.60
N PHE A 89 -2.62 20.90 8.05
CA PHE A 89 -1.30 21.46 7.75
C PHE A 89 -0.16 20.64 8.38
N PRO A 90 -0.19 20.31 9.69
CA PRO A 90 0.80 19.40 10.27
C PRO A 90 0.83 18.04 9.58
N TYR A 91 -0.34 17.49 9.22
CA TYR A 91 -0.42 16.23 8.46
C TYR A 91 0.33 16.32 7.13
N ILE A 92 0.09 17.38 6.35
CA ILE A 92 0.73 17.59 5.05
C ILE A 92 2.24 17.76 5.22
N LEU A 93 2.69 18.58 6.17
CA LEU A 93 4.12 18.78 6.45
C LEU A 93 4.80 17.45 6.82
N LEU A 94 4.16 16.67 7.70
CA LEU A 94 4.67 15.38 8.10
C LEU A 94 4.66 14.36 6.94
N ALA A 95 3.64 14.39 6.08
CA ALA A 95 3.56 13.55 4.90
C ALA A 95 4.67 13.87 3.89
N ILE A 96 4.94 15.15 3.65
CA ILE A 96 6.06 15.62 2.79
C ILE A 96 7.39 15.14 3.36
N PHE A 97 7.63 15.36 4.65
CA PHE A 97 8.83 14.91 5.33
C PHE A 97 9.00 13.38 5.22
N THR A 98 7.92 12.63 5.46
CA THR A 98 7.96 11.17 5.40
C THR A 98 8.27 10.70 3.99
N ALA A 99 7.60 11.23 2.97
CA ALA A 99 7.85 10.84 1.59
C ALA A 99 9.31 11.13 1.16
N TRP A 100 9.85 12.27 1.58
CA TRP A 100 11.25 12.62 1.35
C TRP A 100 12.21 11.68 2.09
N PHE A 101 11.98 11.46 3.39
CA PHE A 101 12.86 10.63 4.22
C PHE A 101 12.83 9.16 3.80
N THR A 102 11.67 8.65 3.43
CA THR A 102 11.47 7.34 2.79
C THR A 102 12.43 7.18 1.62
N ARG A 103 12.42 8.08 0.63
CA ARG A 103 13.33 8.01 -0.54
C ARG A 103 14.81 7.95 -0.16
N ILE A 104 15.22 8.69 0.87
CA ILE A 104 16.59 8.65 1.40
C ILE A 104 16.89 7.30 2.04
N TYR A 105 15.96 6.80 2.85
CA TYR A 105 16.06 5.50 3.49
C TYR A 105 16.22 4.37 2.46
N GLY A 106 15.46 4.43 1.36
CA GLY A 106 15.62 3.56 0.19
C GLY A 106 16.99 3.59 -0.44
N LEU A 107 17.54 4.78 -0.62
CA LEU A 107 18.89 4.95 -1.16
C LEU A 107 19.93 4.31 -0.24
N ARG A 108 19.80 4.46 1.09
CA ARG A 108 20.71 3.82 2.07
C ARG A 108 20.59 2.30 2.04
N TRP A 109 19.38 1.76 1.88
CA TRP A 109 19.18 0.33 1.63
C TRP A 109 19.93 -0.15 0.39
N ARG A 110 19.76 0.55 -0.73
CA ARG A 110 20.45 0.23 -1.98
C ARG A 110 21.96 0.27 -1.81
N GLU A 111 22.48 1.34 -1.22
CA GLU A 111 23.91 1.53 -0.95
C GLU A 111 24.48 0.38 -0.11
N ALA A 112 23.78 0.00 0.95
CA ALA A 112 24.20 -1.09 1.82
C ALA A 112 24.25 -2.44 1.11
N ILE A 113 23.24 -2.76 0.29
CA ILE A 113 23.19 -4.02 -0.46
C ILE A 113 24.28 -4.03 -1.53
N THR A 114 24.37 -2.98 -2.35
CA THR A 114 25.34 -2.89 -3.45
C THR A 114 26.77 -3.01 -2.92
N PHE A 115 27.15 -2.24 -1.91
CA PHE A 115 28.52 -2.28 -1.38
C PHE A 115 28.80 -3.48 -0.47
N ASN A 116 27.80 -4.26 -0.09
CA ASN A 116 28.01 -5.60 0.46
C ASN A 116 28.31 -6.63 -0.63
N TYR A 117 27.69 -6.51 -1.81
CA TYR A 117 27.86 -7.45 -2.92
C TYR A 117 29.14 -7.24 -3.72
N VAL A 118 29.55 -5.99 -3.95
CA VAL A 118 30.77 -5.69 -4.71
C VAL A 118 32.01 -6.46 -4.21
N PRO A 119 32.39 -6.43 -2.92
CA PRO A 119 33.57 -7.17 -2.45
C PRO A 119 33.40 -8.69 -2.55
N ARG A 120 32.21 -9.22 -2.25
CA ARG A 120 31.90 -10.66 -2.38
C ARG A 120 31.98 -11.14 -3.82
N TRP A 121 31.51 -10.32 -4.75
CA TRP A 121 31.60 -10.60 -6.17
C TRP A 121 33.04 -10.55 -6.68
N ARG A 122 33.84 -9.59 -6.21
CA ARG A 122 35.27 -9.52 -6.55
C ARG A 122 36.11 -10.68 -6.03
N SER A 123 35.67 -11.39 -4.98
CA SER A 123 36.35 -12.57 -4.43
C SER A 123 35.97 -13.89 -5.12
N VAL A 124 35.06 -13.85 -6.10
CA VAL A 124 34.66 -15.03 -6.87
C VAL A 124 35.49 -15.08 -8.15
N GLU A 125 36.17 -16.20 -8.39
CA GLU A 125 36.96 -16.43 -9.62
C GLU A 125 36.11 -16.90 -10.81
N GLN A 126 34.94 -17.49 -10.52
CA GLN A 126 34.03 -17.99 -11.55
C GLN A 126 33.14 -16.87 -12.09
N GLU A 127 32.92 -16.87 -13.41
CA GLU A 127 31.97 -15.93 -14.00
C GLU A 127 30.54 -16.26 -13.55
N ILE A 128 29.87 -15.29 -12.92
CA ILE A 128 28.46 -15.38 -12.59
C ILE A 128 27.69 -14.56 -13.63
N GLU A 129 26.97 -15.24 -14.51
CA GLU A 129 26.18 -14.62 -15.56
C GLU A 129 25.21 -13.57 -14.99
N GLY A 130 25.23 -12.36 -15.58
CA GLY A 130 24.33 -11.27 -15.20
C GLY A 130 24.64 -10.60 -13.84
N ALA A 131 25.81 -10.84 -13.23
CA ALA A 131 26.17 -10.24 -11.94
C ALA A 131 26.07 -8.70 -11.92
N SER A 132 26.49 -8.02 -12.99
CA SER A 132 26.38 -6.56 -13.12
C SER A 132 24.91 -6.08 -13.07
N GLN A 133 24.02 -6.77 -13.78
CA GLN A 133 22.58 -6.51 -13.75
C GLN A 133 22.00 -6.74 -12.35
N ARG A 134 22.40 -7.83 -11.67
CA ARG A 134 21.94 -8.11 -10.29
C ARG A 134 22.34 -7.00 -9.32
N ILE A 135 23.61 -6.61 -9.34
CA ILE A 135 24.16 -5.60 -8.41
C ILE A 135 23.55 -4.22 -8.67
N GLN A 136 23.29 -3.86 -9.93
CA GLN A 136 22.77 -2.54 -10.29
C GLN A 136 21.24 -2.49 -10.24
N GLU A 137 20.57 -3.28 -11.07
CA GLU A 137 19.14 -3.18 -11.34
C GLU A 137 18.31 -3.85 -10.25
N ASP A 138 18.60 -5.12 -9.95
CA ASP A 138 17.80 -5.89 -8.98
C ASP A 138 17.94 -5.33 -7.57
N CYS A 139 19.15 -4.92 -7.13
CA CYS A 139 19.34 -4.23 -5.84
C CYS A 139 18.53 -2.93 -5.74
N ASN A 140 18.51 -2.12 -6.80
CA ASN A 140 17.76 -0.86 -6.81
C ASN A 140 16.25 -1.12 -6.76
N ARG A 141 15.73 -2.03 -7.59
CA ARG A 141 14.30 -2.39 -7.60
C ARG A 141 13.88 -2.99 -6.26
N PHE A 142 14.69 -3.88 -5.68
CA PHE A 142 14.43 -4.48 -4.38
C PHE A 142 14.32 -3.41 -3.29
N ALA A 143 15.30 -2.51 -3.17
CA ALA A 143 15.29 -1.45 -2.17
C ALA A 143 14.03 -0.58 -2.27
N ARG A 144 13.68 -0.14 -3.50
CA ARG A 144 12.49 0.68 -3.74
C ARG A 144 11.18 -0.04 -3.38
N ILE A 145 11.05 -1.31 -3.78
CA ILE A 145 9.81 -2.04 -3.54
C ILE A 145 9.66 -2.38 -2.04
N VAL A 146 10.70 -2.87 -1.39
CA VAL A 146 10.66 -3.20 0.06
C VAL A 146 10.31 -1.98 0.89
N GLU A 147 10.91 -0.83 0.58
CA GLU A 147 10.64 0.43 1.27
C GLU A 147 9.20 0.90 1.03
N SER A 148 8.76 1.00 -0.23
CA SER A 148 7.43 1.51 -0.56
C SER A 148 6.30 0.58 -0.10
N LEU A 149 6.39 -0.71 -0.39
CA LEU A 149 5.38 -1.70 0.01
C LEU A 149 5.43 -1.95 1.53
N GLY A 150 6.61 -2.02 2.13
CA GLY A 150 6.79 -2.21 3.56
C GLY A 150 6.15 -1.09 4.39
N LEU A 151 6.38 0.17 4.00
CA LEU A 151 5.75 1.31 4.68
C LEU A 151 4.23 1.36 4.49
N GLN A 152 3.74 0.95 3.32
CA GLN A 152 2.29 0.82 3.10
C GLN A 152 1.67 -0.25 4.01
N ILE A 153 2.31 -1.42 4.14
CA ILE A 153 1.85 -2.50 5.04
C ILE A 153 1.84 -2.03 6.49
N VAL A 154 2.93 -1.40 6.95
CA VAL A 154 3.02 -0.82 8.29
C VAL A 154 1.89 0.17 8.53
N ARG A 155 1.68 1.10 7.59
CA ARG A 155 0.61 2.11 7.68
C ARG A 155 -0.76 1.45 7.74
N ALA A 156 -1.03 0.44 6.92
CA ALA A 156 -2.28 -0.31 6.91
C ALA A 156 -2.54 -0.98 8.27
N ILE A 157 -1.53 -1.63 8.86
CA ILE A 157 -1.64 -2.24 10.19
C ILE A 157 -1.93 -1.18 11.26
N MET A 158 -1.19 -0.07 11.28
CA MET A 158 -1.44 1.04 12.21
C MET A 158 -2.84 1.63 12.03
N THR A 159 -3.29 1.74 10.78
CA THR A 159 -4.63 2.24 10.45
C THR A 159 -5.70 1.30 10.98
N LEU A 160 -5.56 -0.01 10.83
CA LEU A 160 -6.48 -0.99 11.42
C LEU A 160 -6.50 -0.90 12.95
N ILE A 161 -5.34 -0.85 13.59
CA ILE A 161 -5.23 -0.70 15.06
C ILE A 161 -5.93 0.58 15.55
N ALA A 162 -5.86 1.67 14.77
CA ALA A 162 -6.48 2.93 15.14
C ALA A 162 -7.98 3.00 14.84
N PHE A 163 -8.42 2.46 13.70
CA PHE A 163 -9.80 2.61 13.21
C PHE A 163 -10.75 1.49 13.66
N ILE A 164 -10.25 0.32 14.06
CA ILE A 164 -11.11 -0.72 14.66
C ILE A 164 -11.74 -0.23 15.98
N PRO A 165 -10.97 0.34 16.94
CA PRO A 165 -11.57 0.93 18.14
C PRO A 165 -12.51 2.11 17.86
N VAL A 166 -12.20 2.93 16.85
CA VAL A 166 -13.10 4.01 16.41
C VAL A 166 -14.44 3.45 15.94
N LEU A 167 -14.43 2.43 15.08
CA LEU A 167 -15.66 1.75 14.65
C LEU A 167 -16.41 1.09 15.81
N TYR A 168 -15.69 0.53 16.77
CA TYR A 168 -16.29 -0.05 17.96
C TYR A 168 -17.08 1.01 18.74
N GLY A 169 -16.45 2.14 19.10
CA GLY A 169 -17.14 3.21 19.83
C GLY A 169 -18.24 3.92 19.02
N LEU A 170 -18.17 3.88 17.68
CA LEU A 170 -19.27 4.36 16.84
C LEU A 170 -20.43 3.38 16.75
N SER A 171 -20.20 2.08 17.04
CA SER A 171 -21.26 1.06 17.00
C SER A 171 -22.35 1.35 18.04
N ASP A 172 -21.97 1.90 19.19
CA ASP A 172 -22.89 2.29 20.27
C ASP A 172 -23.89 3.38 19.84
N LYS A 173 -23.57 4.13 18.77
CA LYS A 173 -24.40 5.23 18.25
C LYS A 173 -25.33 4.76 17.13
N VAL A 174 -25.36 3.47 16.80
CA VAL A 174 -26.16 2.91 15.71
C VAL A 174 -27.34 2.13 16.27
N ASP A 175 -28.50 2.79 16.36
CA ASP A 175 -29.76 2.16 16.74
C ASP A 175 -30.52 1.62 15.51
N VAL A 176 -29.86 0.77 14.72
CA VAL A 176 -30.49 0.03 13.62
C VAL A 176 -30.96 -1.32 14.15
N PRO A 177 -32.25 -1.73 14.00
CA PRO A 177 -32.79 -2.91 14.67
C PRO A 177 -32.02 -4.22 14.49
N VAL A 178 -31.37 -4.42 13.34
CA VAL A 178 -30.59 -5.63 13.04
C VAL A 178 -29.18 -5.60 13.65
N LEU A 179 -28.67 -4.41 13.99
CA LEU A 179 -27.28 -4.17 14.40
C LEU A 179 -27.13 -3.65 15.82
N ARG A 180 -28.17 -3.06 16.41
CA ARG A 180 -28.11 -2.42 17.74
C ARG A 180 -27.79 -3.40 18.86
N ASP A 181 -28.25 -4.65 18.73
CA ASP A 181 -28.11 -5.68 19.76
C ASP A 181 -26.75 -6.40 19.66
N ILE A 182 -25.92 -6.02 18.67
CA ILE A 182 -24.60 -6.62 18.42
C ILE A 182 -23.52 -5.60 18.79
N GLU A 183 -22.82 -5.88 19.89
CA GLU A 183 -21.69 -5.06 20.31
C GLU A 183 -20.58 -5.04 19.24
N GLY A 184 -20.11 -3.84 18.88
CA GLY A 184 -19.14 -3.68 17.79
C GLY A 184 -19.68 -4.04 16.40
N SER A 185 -21.00 -3.95 16.16
CA SER A 185 -21.65 -4.30 14.88
C SER A 185 -20.97 -3.71 13.64
N LEU A 186 -20.48 -2.46 13.72
CA LEU A 186 -19.77 -1.82 12.63
C LEU A 186 -18.40 -2.43 12.35
N VAL A 187 -17.71 -2.91 13.39
CA VAL A 187 -16.42 -3.62 13.23
C VAL A 187 -16.66 -4.90 12.46
N TRP A 188 -17.64 -5.71 12.87
CA TRP A 188 -17.97 -6.96 12.20
C TRP A 188 -18.42 -6.74 10.77
N GLY A 189 -19.28 -5.74 10.53
CA GLY A 189 -19.69 -5.34 9.18
C GLY A 189 -18.51 -4.95 8.30
N ALA A 190 -17.63 -4.07 8.77
CA ALA A 190 -16.45 -3.66 8.03
C ALA A 190 -15.50 -4.84 7.74
N LEU A 191 -15.25 -5.71 8.72
CA LEU A 191 -14.36 -6.86 8.58
C LEU A 191 -14.94 -7.91 7.63
N ILE A 192 -16.22 -8.27 7.76
CA ILE A 192 -16.86 -9.29 6.92
C ILE A 192 -16.82 -8.86 5.46
N VAL A 193 -17.22 -7.62 5.16
CA VAL A 193 -17.25 -7.17 3.76
C VAL A 193 -15.82 -6.98 3.24
N SER A 194 -14.88 -6.48 4.05
CA SER A 194 -13.49 -6.26 3.61
C SER A 194 -12.72 -7.57 3.37
N LEU A 195 -12.84 -8.51 4.32
CA LEU A 195 -12.21 -9.83 4.20
C LEU A 195 -12.92 -10.67 3.13
N GLY A 196 -14.25 -10.61 3.05
CA GLY A 196 -15.01 -11.29 2.00
C GLY A 196 -14.58 -10.84 0.61
N GLY A 197 -14.44 -9.53 0.40
CA GLY A 197 -13.90 -8.99 -0.84
C GLY A 197 -12.48 -9.44 -1.14
N LEU A 198 -11.59 -9.45 -0.14
CA LEU A 198 -10.22 -9.98 -0.27
C LEU A 198 -10.20 -11.46 -0.69
N VAL A 199 -11.05 -12.28 -0.07
CA VAL A 199 -11.16 -13.72 -0.39
C VAL A 199 -11.66 -13.92 -1.82
N ILE A 200 -12.69 -13.18 -2.25
CA ILE A 200 -13.18 -13.29 -3.63
C ILE A 200 -12.10 -12.82 -4.61
N SER A 201 -11.41 -11.71 -4.33
CA SER A 201 -10.30 -11.23 -5.16
C SER A 201 -9.21 -12.29 -5.32
N TRP A 202 -8.89 -13.03 -4.25
CA TRP A 202 -7.94 -14.14 -4.29
C TRP A 202 -8.41 -15.25 -5.25
N PHE A 203 -9.69 -15.62 -5.22
CA PHE A 203 -10.25 -16.59 -6.16
C PHE A 203 -10.23 -16.10 -7.61
N VAL A 204 -10.60 -14.84 -7.85
CA VAL A 204 -10.57 -14.24 -9.21
C VAL A 204 -9.14 -14.15 -9.75
N GLY A 205 -8.16 -13.83 -8.90
CA GLY A 205 -6.76 -13.66 -9.27
C GLY A 205 -5.91 -14.94 -9.31
N TRP A 206 -6.40 -16.08 -8.80
CA TRP A 206 -5.60 -17.29 -8.58
C TRP A 206 -4.84 -17.80 -9.82
N LYS A 207 -5.41 -17.60 -11.03
CA LYS A 207 -4.77 -18.06 -12.29
C LYS A 207 -3.66 -17.13 -12.79
N LEU A 208 -3.62 -15.87 -12.36
CA LEU A 208 -2.68 -14.86 -12.88
C LEU A 208 -1.21 -15.28 -12.73
N PRO A 209 -0.72 -15.80 -11.58
CA PRO A 209 0.67 -16.25 -11.46
C PRO A 209 1.07 -17.33 -12.47
N GLY A 210 0.16 -18.27 -12.75
CA GLY A 210 0.42 -19.35 -13.71
C GLY A 210 0.48 -18.84 -15.14
N LEU A 211 -0.37 -17.86 -15.48
CA LEU A 211 -0.35 -17.21 -16.80
C LEU A 211 0.92 -16.38 -16.98
N GLU A 212 1.31 -15.61 -15.98
CA GLU A 212 2.55 -14.81 -16.00
C GLU A 212 3.79 -15.70 -16.18
N TYR A 213 3.82 -16.85 -15.50
CA TYR A 213 4.89 -17.84 -15.70
C TYR A 213 4.93 -18.38 -17.13
N ASN A 214 3.77 -18.70 -17.72
CA ASN A 214 3.69 -19.17 -19.10
C ASN A 214 4.16 -18.08 -20.09
N ASN A 215 3.79 -16.81 -19.86
CA ASN A 215 4.29 -15.68 -20.64
C ASN A 215 5.81 -15.57 -20.56
N GLN A 216 6.39 -15.62 -19.36
CA GLN A 216 7.84 -15.58 -19.17
C GLN A 216 8.55 -16.73 -19.91
N LYS A 217 7.95 -17.92 -19.97
CA LYS A 217 8.51 -19.07 -20.69
C LYS A 217 8.54 -18.85 -22.21
N VAL A 218 7.48 -18.32 -22.81
CA VAL A 218 7.44 -18.06 -24.26
C VAL A 218 8.32 -16.87 -24.66
N GLU A 219 8.40 -15.83 -23.81
CA GLU A 219 9.34 -14.71 -23.96
C GLU A 219 10.81 -15.18 -23.89
N ALA A 220 11.12 -16.06 -22.94
CA ALA A 220 12.47 -16.61 -22.81
C ALA A 220 12.88 -17.44 -24.04
N ALA A 221 11.95 -18.20 -24.63
CA ALA A 221 12.22 -18.95 -25.86
C ALA A 221 12.50 -18.02 -27.05
N PHE A 222 11.70 -16.98 -27.22
CA PHE A 222 11.90 -15.95 -28.25
C PHE A 222 13.25 -15.24 -28.06
N ARG A 223 13.56 -14.79 -26.83
CA ARG A 223 14.84 -14.13 -26.51
C ARG A 223 16.03 -15.05 -26.75
N LYS A 224 15.92 -16.34 -26.40
CA LYS A 224 17.00 -17.31 -26.59
C LYS A 224 17.38 -17.45 -28.06
N ASP A 225 16.40 -17.52 -28.96
CA ASP A 225 16.67 -17.63 -30.40
C ASP A 225 17.37 -16.38 -30.94
N LEU A 226 16.96 -15.19 -30.48
CA LEU A 226 17.63 -13.94 -30.84
C LEU A 226 19.08 -13.88 -30.36
N VAL A 227 19.35 -14.29 -29.12
CA VAL A 227 20.72 -14.31 -28.56
C VAL A 227 21.61 -15.27 -29.35
N LEU A 228 21.12 -16.46 -29.70
CA LEU A 228 21.87 -17.38 -30.55
C LEU A 228 22.10 -16.81 -31.96
N GLY A 229 21.17 -16.00 -32.46
CA GLY A 229 21.30 -15.26 -33.71
C GLY A 229 22.29 -14.10 -33.66
N GLU A 230 22.79 -13.68 -32.49
CA GLU A 230 23.90 -12.73 -32.43
C GLU A 230 25.19 -13.35 -32.97
N ASP A 231 25.40 -14.65 -32.69
CA ASP A 231 26.57 -15.42 -33.09
C ASP A 231 26.38 -16.18 -34.42
N ASP A 232 25.19 -16.71 -34.70
CA ASP A 232 24.90 -17.49 -35.92
C ASP A 232 23.53 -17.18 -36.55
N LYS A 233 23.51 -16.17 -37.43
CA LYS A 233 22.32 -15.75 -38.19
C LYS A 233 21.89 -16.72 -39.28
N ALA A 234 22.71 -17.72 -39.63
CA ALA A 234 22.35 -18.67 -40.68
C ALA A 234 21.39 -19.75 -40.15
N HIS A 235 21.49 -20.08 -38.86
CA HIS A 235 20.66 -21.12 -38.22
C HIS A 235 19.71 -20.58 -37.14
N HIS A 236 19.89 -19.35 -36.68
CA HIS A 236 19.06 -18.70 -35.66
C HIS A 236 18.52 -17.34 -36.12
N ALA A 237 17.54 -16.81 -35.39
CA ALA A 237 16.83 -15.58 -35.72
C ALA A 237 16.14 -15.64 -37.11
N ASP A 238 15.74 -16.84 -37.54
CA ASP A 238 14.99 -17.02 -38.78
C ASP A 238 13.63 -16.28 -38.68
N PRO A 239 13.30 -15.39 -39.64
CA PRO A 239 12.07 -14.62 -39.58
C PRO A 239 10.77 -15.44 -39.54
N ILE A 240 10.77 -16.70 -40.00
CA ILE A 240 9.58 -17.58 -39.93
C ILE A 240 9.49 -18.20 -38.54
N ALA A 241 10.59 -18.73 -38.00
CA ALA A 241 10.67 -19.27 -36.64
C ALA A 241 10.32 -18.22 -35.58
N LEU A 242 10.90 -17.01 -35.67
CA LEU A 242 10.59 -15.89 -34.78
C LEU A 242 9.12 -15.49 -34.83
N ARG A 243 8.49 -15.50 -36.02
CA ARG A 243 7.04 -15.29 -36.16
C ARG A 243 6.24 -16.39 -35.45
N GLY A 244 6.69 -17.63 -35.51
CA GLY A 244 6.11 -18.75 -34.76
C GLY A 244 6.18 -18.55 -33.24
N PHE A 245 7.36 -18.21 -32.71
CA PHE A 245 7.55 -17.89 -31.29
C PHE A 245 6.66 -16.71 -30.86
N PHE A 246 6.60 -15.65 -31.67
CA PHE A 246 5.76 -14.49 -31.39
C PHE A 246 4.27 -14.82 -31.42
N GLY A 247 3.84 -15.80 -32.23
CA GLY A 247 2.48 -16.36 -32.16
C GLY A 247 2.15 -16.96 -30.80
N GLY A 248 3.11 -17.69 -30.21
CA GLY A 248 3.02 -18.23 -28.85
C GLY A 248 2.95 -17.13 -27.78
N ILE A 249 3.78 -16.08 -27.92
CA ILE A 249 3.71 -14.86 -27.09
C ILE A 249 2.30 -14.27 -27.15
N ARG A 250 1.81 -13.96 -28.36
CA ARG A 250 0.49 -13.34 -28.57
C ARG A 250 -0.64 -14.15 -27.93
N PHE A 251 -0.64 -15.48 -28.10
CA PHE A 251 -1.66 -16.35 -27.51
C PHE A 251 -1.68 -16.28 -25.98
N ASN A 252 -0.51 -16.36 -25.35
CA ASN A 252 -0.40 -16.34 -23.89
C ASN A 252 -0.75 -14.95 -23.32
N TYR A 253 -0.29 -13.87 -23.95
CA TYR A 253 -0.65 -12.51 -23.55
C TYR A 253 -2.14 -12.22 -23.69
N HIS A 254 -2.82 -12.65 -24.76
CA HIS A 254 -4.28 -12.47 -24.85
C HIS A 254 -5.01 -13.15 -23.69
N ARG A 255 -4.59 -14.36 -23.30
CA ARG A 255 -5.17 -15.07 -22.15
C ARG A 255 -4.88 -14.34 -20.84
N LEU A 256 -3.66 -13.86 -20.65
CA LEU A 256 -3.26 -13.08 -19.48
C LEU A 256 -4.09 -11.78 -19.38
N TYR A 257 -4.19 -11.02 -20.47
CA TYR A 257 -4.95 -9.76 -20.51
C TYR A 257 -6.43 -9.96 -20.23
N LEU A 258 -7.05 -11.04 -20.71
CA LEU A 258 -8.43 -11.37 -20.34
C LEU A 258 -8.59 -11.58 -18.83
N HIS A 259 -7.66 -12.29 -18.19
CA HIS A 259 -7.72 -12.53 -16.75
C HIS A 259 -7.47 -11.25 -15.93
N TYR A 260 -6.55 -10.38 -16.38
CA TYR A 260 -6.42 -9.05 -15.79
C TYR A 260 -7.71 -8.24 -15.97
N GLY A 261 -8.35 -8.28 -17.14
CA GLY A 261 -9.62 -7.59 -17.37
C GLY A 261 -10.73 -8.01 -16.39
N TYR A 262 -10.90 -9.31 -16.12
CA TYR A 262 -11.87 -9.78 -15.11
C TYR A 262 -11.46 -9.39 -13.68
N PHE A 263 -10.16 -9.48 -13.37
CA PHE A 263 -9.64 -9.10 -12.06
C PHE A 263 -9.83 -7.61 -11.78
N ASP A 264 -9.49 -6.75 -12.74
CA ASP A 264 -9.63 -5.30 -12.64
C ASP A 264 -11.10 -4.89 -12.55
N ALA A 265 -11.98 -5.55 -13.31
CA ALA A 265 -13.43 -5.35 -13.22
C ALA A 265 -13.96 -5.70 -11.82
N TRP A 266 -13.51 -6.82 -11.25
CA TRP A 266 -13.86 -7.22 -9.89
C TRP A 266 -13.36 -6.21 -8.86
N VAL A 267 -12.06 -5.88 -8.87
CA VAL A 267 -11.44 -4.95 -7.91
C VAL A 267 -12.13 -3.58 -7.96
N SER A 268 -12.39 -3.06 -9.16
CA SER A 268 -13.08 -1.77 -9.34
C SER A 268 -14.52 -1.81 -8.82
N THR A 269 -15.25 -2.90 -9.08
CA THR A 269 -16.62 -3.08 -8.58
C THR A 269 -16.65 -3.17 -7.06
N TYR A 270 -15.71 -3.92 -6.50
CA TYR A 270 -15.54 -4.09 -5.06
C TYR A 270 -15.22 -2.76 -4.36
N ASP A 271 -14.27 -1.98 -4.89
CA ASP A 271 -13.95 -0.64 -4.37
C ASP A 271 -15.16 0.30 -4.45
N GLN A 272 -15.90 0.28 -5.56
CA GLN A 272 -17.09 1.11 -5.72
C GLN A 272 -18.24 0.71 -4.77
N PHE A 273 -18.42 -0.59 -4.54
CA PHE A 273 -19.38 -1.10 -3.56
C PHE A 273 -19.05 -0.63 -2.14
N MET A 274 -17.76 -0.62 -1.78
CA MET A 274 -17.31 -0.18 -0.47
C MET A 274 -17.57 1.30 -0.17
N VAL A 275 -17.67 2.14 -1.22
CA VAL A 275 -18.08 3.54 -1.05
C VAL A 275 -19.52 3.66 -0.56
N ILE A 276 -20.42 2.77 -1.01
CA ILE A 276 -21.86 2.84 -0.69
C ILE A 276 -22.27 1.94 0.48
N ALA A 277 -21.49 0.90 0.79
CA ALA A 277 -21.83 -0.10 1.80
C ALA A 277 -22.19 0.51 3.19
N PRO A 278 -21.44 1.50 3.74
CA PRO A 278 -21.80 2.12 5.01
C PRO A 278 -23.14 2.85 4.94
N TYR A 279 -23.45 3.49 3.81
CA TYR A 279 -24.69 4.23 3.60
C TYR A 279 -25.91 3.30 3.44
N LEU A 280 -25.75 2.13 2.83
CA LEU A 280 -26.83 1.14 2.76
C LEU A 280 -27.21 0.62 4.15
N ILE A 281 -26.23 0.48 5.02
CA ILE A 281 -26.43 -0.04 6.38
C ILE A 281 -27.03 1.04 7.29
N MET A 282 -26.47 2.25 7.28
CA MET A 282 -26.83 3.31 8.24
C MET A 282 -27.81 4.34 7.69
N GLY A 283 -27.96 4.44 6.38
CA GLY A 283 -28.81 5.42 5.69
C GLY A 283 -30.22 5.55 6.29
N PRO A 284 -30.95 4.43 6.52
CA PRO A 284 -32.26 4.48 7.16
C PRO A 284 -32.24 5.14 8.54
N GLY A 285 -31.17 4.93 9.33
CA GLY A 285 -31.01 5.49 10.66
C GLY A 285 -31.07 7.03 10.69
N LEU A 286 -30.53 7.68 9.67
CA LEU A 286 -30.56 9.15 9.52
C LEU A 286 -31.99 9.68 9.42
N PHE A 287 -32.85 9.01 8.63
CA PHE A 287 -34.24 9.41 8.43
C PHE A 287 -35.13 9.09 9.62
N THR A 288 -34.74 8.11 10.45
CA THR A 288 -35.41 7.80 11.73
C THR A 288 -34.96 8.70 12.88
N GLY A 289 -33.90 9.51 12.70
CA GLY A 289 -33.29 10.31 13.77
C GLY A 289 -32.43 9.51 14.76
N ALA A 290 -32.22 8.22 14.49
CA ALA A 290 -31.42 7.31 15.33
C ALA A 290 -29.91 7.63 15.30
N LEU A 291 -29.44 8.28 14.23
CA LEU A 291 -28.05 8.73 14.11
C LEU A 291 -27.98 10.06 13.37
N THR A 292 -26.89 10.80 13.60
CA THR A 292 -26.63 12.07 12.94
C THR A 292 -25.82 11.89 11.65
N LEU A 293 -25.84 12.89 10.78
CA LEU A 293 -25.05 12.95 9.55
C LEU A 293 -23.56 12.87 9.87
N GLY A 294 -23.12 13.49 10.96
CA GLY A 294 -21.75 13.39 11.46
C GLY A 294 -21.33 11.96 11.75
N VAL A 295 -22.16 11.21 12.51
CA VAL A 295 -21.90 9.79 12.78
C VAL A 295 -21.83 8.98 11.48
N MET A 296 -22.75 9.22 10.54
CA MET A 296 -22.74 8.55 9.24
C MET A 296 -21.44 8.78 8.46
N VAL A 297 -20.95 10.02 8.41
CA VAL A 297 -19.71 10.36 7.71
C VAL A 297 -18.49 9.78 8.43
N GLN A 298 -18.47 9.80 9.76
CA GLN A 298 -17.42 9.18 10.56
C GLN A 298 -17.29 7.69 10.28
N VAL A 299 -18.41 6.97 10.33
CA VAL A 299 -18.44 5.54 10.06
C VAL A 299 -18.07 5.26 8.61
N SER A 300 -18.60 6.01 7.64
CA SER A 300 -18.24 5.86 6.21
C SER A 300 -16.74 6.02 5.99
N ASN A 301 -16.14 7.07 6.57
CA ASN A 301 -14.70 7.29 6.50
C ASN A 301 -13.91 6.17 7.18
N ALA A 302 -14.33 5.72 8.36
CA ALA A 302 -13.67 4.64 9.09
C ALA A 302 -13.75 3.28 8.36
N PHE A 303 -14.90 2.95 7.76
CA PHE A 303 -15.05 1.80 6.86
C PHE A 303 -14.06 1.89 5.69
N GLY A 304 -13.96 3.05 5.05
CA GLY A 304 -13.00 3.27 3.97
C GLY A 304 -11.54 3.05 4.40
N LYS A 305 -11.18 3.40 5.64
CA LYS A 305 -9.85 3.14 6.21
C LYS A 305 -9.58 1.66 6.45
N VAL A 306 -10.57 0.93 6.97
CA VAL A 306 -10.47 -0.53 7.16
C VAL A 306 -10.38 -1.24 5.82
N HIS A 307 -11.29 -0.97 4.90
CA HIS A 307 -11.29 -1.52 3.54
C HIS A 307 -9.96 -1.26 2.82
N GLY A 308 -9.50 0.00 2.78
CA GLY A 308 -8.24 0.37 2.15
C GLY A 308 -7.02 -0.35 2.72
N SER A 309 -7.06 -0.72 4.01
CA SER A 309 -5.97 -1.47 4.65
C SER A 309 -5.93 -2.94 4.19
N PHE A 310 -7.09 -3.55 3.89
CA PHE A 310 -7.17 -4.91 3.34
C PHE A 310 -6.95 -4.95 1.82
N SER A 311 -7.47 -3.97 1.08
CA SER A 311 -7.32 -3.91 -0.39
C SER A 311 -5.90 -3.55 -0.84
N LEU A 312 -5.04 -3.11 0.08
CA LEU A 312 -3.62 -2.83 -0.17
C LEU A 312 -2.94 -3.92 -1.00
N PHE A 313 -3.13 -5.20 -0.64
CA PHE A 313 -2.49 -6.33 -1.31
C PHE A 313 -3.02 -6.54 -2.74
N LEU A 314 -4.29 -6.22 -2.96
CA LEU A 314 -4.93 -6.31 -4.27
C LEU A 314 -4.36 -5.26 -5.22
N HIS A 315 -4.26 -4.02 -4.76
CA HIS A 315 -3.73 -2.91 -5.55
C HIS A 315 -2.22 -3.01 -5.78
N ASN A 316 -1.48 -3.71 -4.91
CA ASN A 316 -0.04 -3.92 -5.04
C ASN A 316 0.34 -5.30 -5.60
N TRP A 317 -0.59 -6.03 -6.20
CA TRP A 317 -0.35 -7.41 -6.65
C TRP A 317 0.86 -7.54 -7.58
N THR A 318 0.93 -6.73 -8.63
CA THR A 318 2.05 -6.73 -9.59
C THR A 318 3.37 -6.42 -8.91
N THR A 319 3.41 -5.39 -8.06
CA THR A 319 4.56 -5.02 -7.23
C THR A 319 5.03 -6.17 -6.32
N ILE A 320 4.11 -6.91 -5.70
CA ILE A 320 4.41 -8.08 -4.87
C ILE A 320 5.02 -9.21 -5.71
N THR A 321 4.46 -9.46 -6.90
CA THR A 321 5.01 -10.49 -7.80
C THR A 321 6.40 -10.14 -8.31
N GLU A 322 6.65 -8.86 -8.61
CA GLU A 322 7.96 -8.35 -8.98
C GLU A 322 8.96 -8.51 -7.83
N LEU A 323 8.57 -8.13 -6.62
CA LEU A 323 9.38 -8.32 -5.42
C LEU A 323 9.78 -9.78 -5.23
N ARG A 324 8.83 -10.72 -5.38
CA ARG A 324 9.10 -12.17 -5.26
C ARG A 324 10.10 -12.63 -6.30
N SER A 325 9.97 -12.15 -7.53
CA SER A 325 10.89 -12.48 -8.62
C SER A 325 12.30 -11.95 -8.34
N ILE A 326 12.44 -10.68 -7.94
CA ILE A 326 13.74 -10.08 -7.59
C ILE A 326 14.36 -10.79 -6.40
N TRP A 327 13.57 -11.08 -5.37
CA TRP A 327 14.01 -11.79 -4.18
C TRP A 327 14.62 -13.14 -4.54
N LYS A 328 13.97 -13.93 -5.41
CA LYS A 328 14.51 -15.21 -5.89
C LYS A 328 15.85 -15.02 -6.61
N ARG A 329 15.94 -14.06 -7.53
CA ARG A 329 17.16 -13.80 -8.32
C ARG A 329 18.33 -13.31 -7.48
N LEU A 330 18.07 -12.41 -6.53
CA LEU A 330 19.09 -11.94 -5.59
C LEU A 330 19.51 -13.05 -4.64
N HIS A 331 18.59 -13.88 -4.16
CA HIS A 331 18.94 -14.99 -3.27
C HIS A 331 19.79 -16.05 -3.98
N GLU A 332 19.45 -16.39 -5.22
CA GLU A 332 20.28 -17.26 -6.07
C GLU A 332 21.67 -16.65 -6.30
N PHE A 333 21.74 -15.35 -6.58
CA PHE A 333 23.01 -14.63 -6.70
C PHE A 333 23.83 -14.69 -5.42
N GLU A 334 23.24 -14.48 -4.24
CA GLU A 334 23.92 -14.62 -2.95
C GLU A 334 24.48 -16.02 -2.73
N ASN A 335 23.70 -17.06 -3.05
CA ASN A 335 24.13 -18.43 -2.90
C ASN A 335 25.32 -18.76 -3.83
N ASN A 336 25.32 -18.22 -5.05
CA ASN A 336 26.45 -18.36 -5.98
C ASN A 336 27.70 -17.62 -5.49
N LEU A 337 27.52 -16.40 -4.95
CA LEU A 337 28.62 -15.65 -4.33
C LEU A 337 29.28 -16.43 -3.19
N ASP A 338 28.48 -17.05 -2.32
CA ASP A 338 28.99 -17.82 -1.19
C ASP A 338 29.60 -19.16 -1.62
N ARG A 339 29.03 -19.81 -2.62
CA ARG A 339 29.51 -21.10 -3.15
C ARG A 339 30.85 -20.99 -3.85
N TYR A 340 31.07 -19.91 -4.60
CA TYR A 340 32.27 -19.70 -5.41
C TYR A 340 33.26 -18.73 -4.77
N ALA A 341 33.03 -18.34 -3.52
CA ALA A 341 33.96 -17.51 -2.78
C ALA A 341 35.26 -18.28 -2.55
N VAL A 342 36.39 -17.70 -2.98
CA VAL A 342 37.69 -18.21 -2.60
C VAL A 342 38.02 -17.65 -1.20
N PRO A 343 38.44 -18.48 -0.23
CA PRO A 343 38.89 -17.99 1.07
C PRO A 343 40.03 -16.98 0.86
N ALA A 344 39.99 -15.84 1.56
CA ALA A 344 41.11 -14.91 1.53
C ALA A 344 42.41 -15.65 1.93
N PRO A 345 43.53 -15.43 1.22
CA PRO A 345 44.81 -15.97 1.67
C PRO A 345 45.08 -15.47 3.10
N VAL A 346 45.37 -16.41 4.00
CA VAL A 346 45.64 -16.18 5.43
C VAL A 346 46.85 -15.29 5.63
#